data_AF-A0A1H5YKJ6-F1
#
_entry.id   AF-A0A1H5YKJ6-F1
#
_cell.length_a   1.000
_cell.length_b   1.000
_cell.length_c   1.000
_cell.angle_alpha   90.00
_cell.angle_beta   90.00
_cell.angle_gamma   90.00
#
_symmetry.space_group_name_H-M   'P 1'
#
loop_
_entity.id
_entity.type
_entity.pdbx_description
1 polymer ?
#
loop_
_entity_poly.entity_id
_entity_poly.type
_entity_poly.pdbx_seq_one_letter_code
_entity_poly.pdbx_strand_id
1 'polypeptide(L)'
;MRYTVPLFQRPYVWNRDENWTALWEDIRRVIERTERAGGSGDTVAPHFLGAVVFDKTPYLSSNLETRQVIDEQQRLTTLQLFLYAARLSAAGMDHERSVRLLSKFLENDEDLFDIGQHPDHRYKVWPTNAEYVLGVWPITMLGVRHSARTQAVSFGSSDALCSHRVSADRLGQGQRGRLRG
;
A
#
# COMPACT_ATOMS: atom_id res chain seq x y z
N MET A 1 -6.19 -19.17 -1.06
CA MET A 1 -7.20 -18.61 -1.97
C MET A 1 -6.63 -17.37 -2.66
N ARG A 2 -6.75 -17.32 -3.98
CA ARG A 2 -6.27 -16.27 -4.89
C ARG A 2 -7.41 -15.78 -5.78
N TYR A 3 -7.34 -14.52 -6.18
CA TYR A 3 -8.27 -13.88 -7.10
C TYR A 3 -7.55 -13.42 -8.36
N THR A 4 -8.11 -13.71 -9.53
CA THR A 4 -7.55 -13.28 -10.82
C THR A 4 -8.54 -12.43 -11.59
N VAL A 5 -8.06 -11.41 -12.27
CA VAL A 5 -8.89 -10.61 -13.17
C VAL A 5 -8.86 -11.24 -14.57
N PRO A 6 -10.01 -11.57 -15.21
CA PRO A 6 -10.05 -12.11 -16.57
C PRO A 6 -9.72 -11.09 -17.66
N LEU A 7 -9.10 -11.53 -18.77
CA LEU A 7 -8.65 -10.66 -19.87
C LEU A 7 -9.76 -9.88 -20.59
N PHE A 8 -11.00 -10.35 -20.55
CA PHE A 8 -12.15 -9.68 -21.16
C PHE A 8 -12.75 -8.57 -20.27
N GLN A 9 -12.20 -8.36 -19.07
CA GLN A 9 -12.60 -7.25 -18.24
C GLN A 9 -12.11 -5.91 -18.78
N ARG A 10 -12.80 -4.84 -18.40
CA ARG A 10 -12.41 -3.48 -18.80
C ARG A 10 -11.05 -3.10 -18.17
N PRO A 11 -10.23 -2.28 -18.83
CA PRO A 11 -9.07 -1.70 -18.17
C PRO A 11 -9.46 -0.89 -16.92
N TYR A 12 -8.52 -0.73 -15.99
CA TYR A 12 -8.68 0.18 -14.86
C TYR A 12 -8.86 1.63 -15.34
N VAL A 13 -9.93 2.28 -14.90
CA VAL A 13 -10.28 3.67 -15.27
C VAL A 13 -10.59 4.55 -14.07
N TRP A 14 -10.58 4.00 -12.86
CA TRP A 14 -10.80 4.77 -11.64
C TRP A 14 -9.78 5.90 -11.52
N ASN A 15 -10.29 7.09 -11.23
CA ASN A 15 -9.47 8.28 -11.07
C ASN A 15 -9.71 8.94 -9.72
N ARG A 16 -8.90 9.97 -9.44
CA ARG A 16 -8.91 10.67 -8.16
C ARG A 16 -10.28 11.28 -7.83
N ASP A 17 -10.83 12.03 -8.77
CA ASP A 17 -11.94 12.94 -8.50
C ASP A 17 -13.27 12.16 -8.44
N GLU A 18 -13.45 11.18 -9.31
CA GLU A 18 -14.69 10.41 -9.40
C GLU A 18 -14.74 9.21 -8.44
N ASN A 19 -13.58 8.63 -8.09
CA ASN A 19 -13.57 7.33 -7.39
C ASN A 19 -12.69 7.30 -6.16
N TRP A 20 -11.40 7.66 -6.27
CA TRP A 20 -10.46 7.44 -5.16
C TRP A 20 -10.78 8.31 -3.95
N THR A 21 -11.22 9.55 -4.18
CA THR A 21 -11.62 10.46 -3.10
C THR A 21 -12.79 9.89 -2.31
N ALA A 22 -13.80 9.35 -2.99
CA ALA A 22 -14.96 8.75 -2.35
C ALA A 22 -14.58 7.49 -1.54
N LEU A 23 -13.75 6.60 -2.11
CA LEU A 23 -13.26 5.42 -1.38
C LEU A 23 -12.41 5.82 -0.16
N TRP A 24 -11.57 6.84 -0.30
CA TRP A 24 -10.72 7.33 0.79
C TRP A 24 -11.53 7.94 1.94
N GLU A 25 -12.51 8.79 1.64
CA GLU A 25 -13.45 9.33 2.63
C GLU A 25 -14.18 8.21 3.38
N ASP A 26 -14.52 7.14 2.67
CA ASP A 26 -15.20 5.99 3.27
C ASP A 26 -14.29 5.21 4.23
N ILE A 27 -13.05 4.92 3.82
CA ILE A 27 -12.02 4.30 4.68
C ILE A 27 -11.75 5.16 5.90
N ARG A 28 -11.57 6.48 5.73
CA ARG A 28 -11.33 7.43 6.81
C ARG A 28 -12.46 7.39 7.85
N ARG A 29 -13.71 7.38 7.38
CA ARG A 29 -14.89 7.28 8.26
C ARG A 29 -14.92 6.00 9.09
N VAL A 30 -14.41 4.88 8.56
CA VAL A 30 -14.26 3.63 9.33
C VAL A 30 -13.19 3.76 10.40
N ILE A 31 -12.02 4.30 10.05
CA ILE A 31 -10.91 4.49 10.98
C ILE A 31 -11.34 5.39 12.14
N GLU A 32 -11.89 6.57 11.84
CA GLU A 32 -12.31 7.50 12.89
C GLU A 32 -13.41 6.93 13.81
N ARG A 33 -14.34 6.13 13.26
CA ARG A 33 -15.34 5.44 14.10
C ARG A 33 -14.68 4.42 15.02
N THR A 34 -13.68 3.71 14.51
CA THR A 34 -12.93 2.70 15.27
C THR A 34 -12.11 3.34 16.39
N GLU A 35 -11.45 4.45 16.12
CA GLU A 35 -10.68 5.19 17.12
C GLU A 35 -11.58 5.75 18.25
N ARG A 36 -12.72 6.35 17.88
CA ARG A 36 -13.69 6.86 18.88
C ARG A 36 -14.21 5.74 19.78
N ALA A 37 -14.58 4.60 19.19
CA ALA A 37 -15.09 3.44 19.92
C ALA A 37 -14.03 2.77 20.80
N GLY A 38 -12.76 2.75 20.36
CA GLY A 38 -11.65 2.23 21.16
C GLY A 38 -11.43 3.00 22.48
N GLY A 39 -11.82 4.28 22.52
CA GLY A 39 -11.78 5.10 23.73
C GLY A 39 -12.99 4.91 24.67
N SER A 40 -14.15 4.48 24.15
CA SER A 40 -15.39 4.31 24.93
C SER A 40 -15.72 2.86 25.27
N GLY A 41 -15.06 1.88 24.63
CA GLY A 41 -15.37 0.45 24.75
C GLY A 41 -16.56 0.00 23.90
N ASP A 42 -17.07 0.87 23.02
CA ASP A 42 -18.20 0.56 22.15
C ASP A 42 -17.82 -0.40 21.02
N THR A 43 -18.79 -1.19 20.55
CA THR A 43 -18.60 -2.05 19.38
C THR A 43 -18.77 -1.27 18.09
N VAL A 44 -17.79 -1.37 17.19
CA VAL A 44 -17.85 -0.73 15.87
C VAL A 44 -18.67 -1.61 14.94
N ALA A 45 -19.77 -1.08 14.41
CA ALA A 45 -20.57 -1.78 13.40
C ALA A 45 -19.71 -2.10 12.15
N PRO A 46 -19.87 -3.29 11.54
CA PRO A 46 -19.20 -3.61 10.28
C PRO A 46 -19.50 -2.57 9.19
N HIS A 47 -18.49 -2.25 8.38
CA HIS A 47 -18.64 -1.33 7.26
C HIS A 47 -18.76 -2.06 5.93
N PHE A 48 -19.75 -1.68 5.13
CA PHE A 48 -19.99 -2.29 3.83
C PHE A 48 -19.32 -1.48 2.71
N LEU A 49 -18.27 -2.04 2.13
CA LEU A 49 -17.53 -1.45 0.99
C LEU A 49 -18.09 -1.86 -0.38
N GLY A 50 -19.26 -2.50 -0.43
CA GLY A 50 -19.82 -3.10 -1.64
C GLY A 50 -19.58 -4.61 -1.73
N ALA A 51 -20.32 -5.27 -2.62
CA ALA A 51 -20.21 -6.71 -2.89
C ALA A 51 -19.18 -6.97 -3.99
N VAL A 52 -18.36 -8.01 -3.89
CA VAL A 52 -17.47 -8.45 -4.98
C VAL A 52 -17.98 -9.79 -5.50
N VAL A 53 -18.06 -9.95 -6.81
CA VAL A 53 -18.58 -11.17 -7.44
C VAL A 53 -17.42 -11.99 -8.00
N PHE A 54 -17.38 -13.26 -7.62
CA PHE A 54 -16.39 -14.22 -8.12
C PHE A 54 -17.06 -15.34 -8.91
N ASP A 55 -16.32 -15.92 -9.85
CA ASP A 55 -16.74 -17.16 -10.49
C ASP A 55 -16.75 -18.31 -9.49
N LYS A 56 -17.66 -19.26 -9.72
CA LYS A 56 -17.87 -20.48 -8.94
C LYS A 56 -17.17 -21.69 -9.55
N THR A 57 -16.15 -21.50 -10.39
CA THR A 57 -15.42 -22.62 -11.02
C THR A 57 -14.93 -23.60 -9.94
N PRO A 58 -15.25 -24.90 -10.06
CA PRO A 58 -14.70 -25.91 -9.16
C PRO A 58 -13.18 -25.92 -9.26
N TYR A 59 -12.49 -25.96 -8.12
CA TYR A 59 -11.03 -26.07 -8.07
C TYR A 59 -10.63 -27.47 -7.61
N LEU A 60 -9.49 -27.95 -8.13
CA LEU A 60 -8.87 -29.19 -7.67
C LEU A 60 -8.18 -28.93 -6.32
N SER A 61 -8.46 -29.77 -5.32
CA SER A 61 -7.98 -29.59 -3.94
C SER A 61 -6.47 -29.59 -3.77
N SER A 62 -5.70 -30.06 -4.77
CA SER A 62 -4.24 -30.09 -4.74
C SER A 62 -3.58 -28.75 -5.06
N ASN A 63 -4.34 -27.76 -5.55
CA ASN A 63 -3.81 -26.48 -5.98
C ASN A 63 -4.41 -25.34 -5.14
N LEU A 64 -3.68 -24.22 -5.08
CA LEU A 64 -4.18 -23.00 -4.46
C LEU A 64 -5.51 -22.60 -5.12
N GLU A 65 -6.59 -22.59 -4.33
CA GLU A 65 -7.91 -22.18 -4.79
C GLU A 65 -7.82 -20.81 -5.47
N THR A 66 -8.17 -20.76 -6.75
CA THR A 66 -8.11 -19.55 -7.58
C THR A 66 -9.50 -19.25 -8.13
N ARG A 67 -9.97 -18.03 -7.91
CA ARG A 67 -11.28 -17.58 -8.41
C ARG A 67 -11.15 -16.35 -9.28
N GLN A 68 -11.92 -16.29 -10.35
CA GLN A 68 -11.95 -15.14 -11.23
C GLN A 68 -12.87 -14.05 -10.66
N VAL A 69 -12.44 -12.79 -10.76
CA VAL A 69 -13.26 -11.62 -10.42
C VAL A 69 -14.18 -11.32 -11.60
N ILE A 70 -15.50 -11.48 -11.39
CA ILE A 70 -16.53 -11.20 -12.41
C ILE A 70 -16.96 -9.74 -12.36
N ASP A 71 -17.07 -9.18 -11.16
CA ASP A 71 -17.46 -7.79 -10.96
C ASP A 71 -16.60 -7.15 -9.88
N GLU A 72 -16.50 -5.82 -9.93
CA GLU A 72 -15.88 -4.98 -8.90
C GLU A 72 -14.36 -5.08 -8.81
N GLN A 73 -13.75 -5.43 -9.95
CA GLN A 73 -12.30 -5.47 -10.10
C GLN A 73 -11.62 -4.16 -9.71
N GLN A 74 -12.18 -3.00 -10.09
CA GLN A 74 -11.49 -1.72 -9.92
C GLN A 74 -11.42 -1.34 -8.44
N ARG A 75 -12.51 -1.59 -7.70
CA ARG A 75 -12.53 -1.40 -6.25
C ARG A 75 -11.56 -2.35 -5.56
N LEU A 76 -11.57 -3.63 -5.92
CA LEU A 76 -10.67 -4.61 -5.33
C LEU A 76 -9.19 -4.27 -5.59
N THR A 77 -8.84 -3.91 -6.82
CA THR A 77 -7.48 -3.48 -7.20
C THR A 77 -7.08 -2.22 -6.42
N THR A 78 -7.95 -1.22 -6.33
CA THR A 78 -7.67 0.02 -5.58
C THR A 78 -7.46 -0.25 -4.09
N LEU A 79 -8.27 -1.14 -3.51
CA LEU A 79 -8.12 -1.53 -2.11
C LEU A 79 -6.79 -2.26 -1.86
N GLN A 80 -6.34 -3.10 -2.79
CA GLN A 80 -5.03 -3.75 -2.67
C GLN A 80 -3.87 -2.76 -2.75
N LEU A 81 -3.93 -1.78 -3.66
CA LEU A 81 -2.94 -0.70 -3.73
C LEU A 81 -2.92 0.12 -2.44
N PHE A 82 -4.09 0.41 -1.87
CA PHE A 82 -4.21 1.10 -0.59
C PHE A 82 -3.56 0.32 0.56
N LEU A 83 -3.87 -0.98 0.69
CA LEU A 83 -3.27 -1.85 1.71
C LEU A 83 -1.76 -1.96 1.56
N TYR A 84 -1.26 -1.99 0.32
CA TYR A 84 0.17 -1.98 0.05
C TYR A 84 0.82 -0.65 0.49
N ALA A 85 0.22 0.49 0.16
CA ALA A 85 0.71 1.81 0.60
C ALA A 85 0.69 1.94 2.14
N ALA A 86 -0.35 1.43 2.79
CA ALA A 86 -0.43 1.37 4.26
C ALA A 86 0.69 0.50 4.84
N ARG A 87 1.02 -0.63 4.19
CA ARG A 87 2.13 -1.51 4.61
C ARG A 87 3.47 -0.81 4.48
N LEU A 88 3.71 -0.10 3.37
CA LEU A 88 4.92 0.69 3.19
C LEU A 88 5.05 1.79 4.24
N SER A 89 3.94 2.47 4.54
CA SER A 89 3.92 3.52 5.58
C SER A 89 4.24 2.92 6.96
N ALA A 90 3.65 1.77 7.30
CA ALA A 90 3.94 1.06 8.54
C ALA A 90 5.41 0.61 8.63
N ALA A 91 5.99 0.14 7.52
CA ALA A 91 7.40 -0.22 7.45
C ALA A 91 8.31 1.00 7.65
N GLY A 92 7.97 2.15 7.08
CA GLY A 92 8.70 3.40 7.29
C GLY A 92 8.62 3.97 8.71
N MET A 93 7.68 3.46 9.53
CA MET A 93 7.52 3.78 10.96
C MET A 93 8.02 2.64 11.87
N ASP A 94 8.71 1.64 11.32
CA ASP A 94 9.18 0.44 12.03
C ASP A 94 8.08 -0.30 12.81
N HIS A 95 6.82 -0.17 12.38
CA HIS A 95 5.68 -0.78 13.05
C HIS A 95 5.42 -2.21 12.55
N GLU A 96 6.31 -3.13 12.93
CA GLU A 96 6.36 -4.50 12.39
C GLU A 96 5.03 -5.27 12.50
N ARG A 97 4.28 -5.05 13.60
CA ARG A 97 2.99 -5.71 13.80
C ARG A 97 2.02 -5.38 12.68
N SER A 98 1.95 -4.11 12.28
CA SER A 98 1.08 -3.69 11.17
C SER A 98 1.58 -4.23 9.85
N VAL A 99 2.90 -4.26 9.63
CA VAL A 99 3.48 -4.85 8.42
C VAL A 99 3.04 -6.31 8.29
N ARG A 100 3.21 -7.12 9.34
CA ARG A 100 2.79 -8.53 9.34
C ARG A 100 1.30 -8.70 9.13
N LEU A 101 0.46 -7.86 9.75
CA LEU A 101 -1.00 -7.93 9.59
C LEU A 101 -1.43 -7.56 8.17
N LEU A 102 -0.87 -6.49 7.59
CA LEU A 102 -1.21 -6.03 6.25
C LEU A 102 -0.73 -7.03 5.18
N SER A 103 0.43 -7.66 5.37
CA SER A 103 0.90 -8.73 4.46
C SER A 103 -0.10 -9.87 4.32
N LYS A 104 -0.84 -10.24 5.37
CA LYS A 104 -1.85 -11.31 5.30
C LYS A 104 -3.01 -11.00 4.34
N PHE A 105 -3.28 -9.72 4.06
CA PHE A 105 -4.30 -9.29 3.11
C PHE A 105 -3.78 -9.15 1.68
N LEU A 106 -2.46 -9.01 1.52
CA LEU A 106 -1.80 -8.81 0.23
C LEU A 106 -1.26 -10.13 -0.36
N GLU A 107 -0.77 -11.02 0.51
CA GLU A 107 0.03 -12.18 0.13
C GLU A 107 -0.59 -13.49 0.63
N ASN A 108 -0.46 -14.55 -0.16
CA ASN A 108 -0.73 -15.92 0.24
C ASN A 108 0.46 -16.49 1.01
N ASP A 109 0.15 -17.42 1.91
CA ASP A 109 1.16 -18.19 2.61
C ASP A 109 1.95 -19.04 1.60
N GLU A 110 3.28 -18.98 1.71
CA GLU A 110 4.23 -19.63 0.80
C GLU A 110 4.14 -21.16 0.91
N ASP A 111 3.69 -21.69 2.04
CA ASP A 111 3.51 -23.13 2.23
C ASP A 111 2.30 -23.70 1.44
N LEU A 112 1.47 -22.84 0.83
CA LEU A 112 0.26 -23.25 0.11
C LEU A 112 0.46 -23.41 -1.40
N PHE A 113 1.64 -23.11 -1.95
CA PHE A 113 1.93 -23.21 -3.38
C PHE A 113 3.43 -23.34 -3.67
N ASP A 114 3.78 -23.89 -4.82
CA ASP A 114 5.18 -23.93 -5.28
C ASP A 114 5.57 -22.58 -5.90
N ILE A 115 6.44 -21.81 -5.23
CA ILE A 115 6.93 -20.50 -5.71
C ILE A 115 7.75 -20.63 -7.00
N GLY A 116 8.47 -21.73 -7.20
CA GLY A 116 9.28 -21.95 -8.39
C GLY A 116 8.44 -22.17 -9.65
N GLN A 117 7.29 -22.83 -9.50
CA GLN A 117 6.35 -23.07 -10.60
C GLN A 117 5.33 -21.94 -10.77
N HIS A 118 4.89 -21.35 -9.67
CA HIS A 118 3.79 -20.38 -9.64
C HIS A 118 4.13 -19.14 -8.77
N PRO A 119 5.09 -18.30 -9.19
CA PRO A 119 5.53 -17.14 -8.40
C PRO A 119 4.42 -16.10 -8.20
N ASP A 120 3.45 -16.03 -9.12
CA ASP A 120 2.29 -15.16 -9.08
C ASP A 120 1.25 -15.57 -8.02
N HIS A 121 1.30 -16.82 -7.54
CA HIS A 121 0.45 -17.29 -6.45
C HIS A 121 0.74 -16.61 -5.11
N ARG A 122 1.90 -15.95 -4.97
CA ARG A 122 2.22 -15.13 -3.80
C ARG A 122 1.17 -14.06 -3.55
N TYR A 123 0.52 -13.50 -4.57
CA TYR A 123 -0.40 -12.38 -4.36
C TYR A 123 -1.85 -12.83 -4.28
N LYS A 124 -2.61 -12.23 -3.35
CA LYS A 124 -4.04 -12.50 -3.15
C LYS A 124 -4.88 -12.10 -4.36
N VAL A 125 -4.54 -10.98 -5.00
CA VAL A 125 -5.22 -10.47 -6.19
C VAL A 125 -4.18 -10.30 -7.28
N TRP A 126 -4.46 -10.83 -8.46
CA TRP A 126 -3.60 -10.75 -9.61
C TRP A 126 -4.32 -10.05 -10.77
N PRO A 127 -3.78 -8.92 -11.26
CA PRO A 127 -4.40 -8.15 -12.33
C PRO A 127 -4.27 -8.85 -13.70
N THR A 128 -5.01 -8.34 -14.69
CA THR A 128 -4.87 -8.79 -16.08
C THR A 128 -3.56 -8.31 -16.70
N ASN A 129 -3.06 -9.06 -17.69
CA ASN A 129 -1.89 -8.71 -18.50
C ASN A 129 -1.97 -7.31 -19.16
N ALA A 130 -3.15 -6.72 -19.35
CA ALA A 130 -3.30 -5.36 -19.87
C ALA A 130 -2.88 -4.28 -18.85
N GLU A 131 -3.06 -4.52 -17.54
CA GLU A 131 -2.63 -3.61 -16.48
C GLU A 131 -1.11 -3.68 -16.22
N TYR A 132 -0.41 -4.71 -16.71
CA TYR A 132 1.06 -4.76 -16.74
C TYR A 132 1.65 -3.70 -17.66
N VAL A 133 0.95 -3.35 -18.73
CA VAL A 133 1.43 -2.40 -19.74
C VAL A 133 1.51 -0.98 -19.17
N LEU A 134 0.72 -0.67 -18.14
CA LEU A 134 0.83 0.59 -17.40
C LEU A 134 1.97 0.60 -16.37
N GLY A 135 2.67 -0.51 -16.17
CA GLY A 135 3.86 -0.62 -15.30
C GLY A 135 3.58 -0.54 -13.79
N VAL A 136 2.37 -0.17 -13.36
CA VAL A 136 2.07 0.12 -11.96
C VAL A 136 2.20 -1.11 -11.07
N TRP A 137 1.73 -2.28 -11.50
CA TRP A 137 1.68 -3.45 -10.61
C TRP A 137 3.05 -4.10 -10.33
N PRO A 138 3.90 -4.41 -11.33
CA PRO A 138 5.24 -4.93 -11.08
C PRO A 138 6.11 -3.93 -10.30
N ILE A 139 6.04 -2.64 -10.63
CA ILE A 139 6.84 -1.59 -9.98
C ILE A 139 6.41 -1.42 -8.51
N THR A 140 5.11 -1.42 -8.26
CA THR A 140 4.56 -1.23 -6.90
C THR A 140 4.75 -2.47 -6.06
N MET A 141 4.39 -3.67 -6.53
CA MET A 141 4.35 -4.87 -5.68
C MET A 141 5.67 -5.66 -5.62
N LEU A 142 6.50 -5.67 -6.69
CA LEU A 142 7.79 -6.38 -6.67
C LEU A 142 8.91 -5.60 -5.99
N GLY A 143 8.63 -4.39 -5.49
CA GLY A 143 9.62 -3.59 -4.76
C GLY A 143 10.87 -3.28 -5.58
N VAL A 144 10.74 -3.14 -6.91
CA VAL A 144 11.84 -2.68 -7.76
C VAL A 144 12.14 -1.23 -7.39
N ARG A 145 13.03 -1.06 -6.41
CA ARG A 145 13.60 0.23 -6.03
C ARG A 145 14.43 0.73 -7.20
N HIS A 146 13.86 1.54 -8.08
CA HIS A 146 14.70 2.49 -8.77
C HIS A 146 15.22 3.50 -7.73
N SER A 147 16.54 3.67 -7.70
CA SER A 147 17.21 4.81 -7.09
C SER A 147 16.70 6.09 -7.77
N ALA A 148 15.50 6.54 -7.39
CA ALA A 148 14.96 7.81 -7.75
C ALA A 148 15.06 8.68 -6.50
N ARG A 149 16.09 9.52 -6.51
CA ARG A 149 16.34 10.65 -5.62
C ARG A 149 15.00 11.21 -5.12
N THR A 150 14.76 11.09 -3.82
CA THR A 150 13.59 11.61 -3.11
C THR A 150 13.36 13.08 -3.50
N GLN A 151 12.42 13.34 -4.40
CA GLN A 151 11.73 14.62 -4.39
C GLN A 151 10.55 14.43 -3.45
N ALA A 152 10.69 15.00 -2.26
CA ALA A 152 9.60 15.17 -1.33
C ALA A 152 8.47 15.91 -2.05
N VAL A 153 7.33 15.25 -2.21
CA VAL A 153 6.07 15.95 -2.51
C VAL A 153 5.74 16.72 -1.24
N SER A 154 6.06 18.01 -1.25
CA SER A 154 5.75 18.93 -0.17
C SER A 154 4.23 19.09 -0.13
N PHE A 155 3.57 18.55 0.90
CA PHE A 155 2.27 19.05 1.30
C PHE A 155 2.47 20.48 1.78
N GLY A 156 1.95 21.46 1.04
CA GLY A 156 2.11 22.87 1.35
C GLY A 156 1.55 23.19 2.74
N SER A 157 2.45 23.35 3.70
CA SER A 157 2.19 24.11 4.90
C SER A 157 2.33 25.58 4.53
N SER A 158 1.23 26.32 4.70
CA SER A 158 1.21 27.77 4.55
C SER A 158 2.01 28.39 5.68
N ASP A 159 3.29 28.67 5.46
CA ASP A 159 4.11 29.46 6.37
C ASP A 159 3.70 30.93 6.28
N ALA A 160 3.20 31.46 7.39
CA ALA A 160 3.24 32.89 7.68
C ALA A 160 3.52 33.09 9.17
N LEU A 161 4.81 33.25 9.50
CA LEU A 161 5.34 34.50 10.08
C LEU A 161 6.78 34.31 10.55
N CYS A 162 7.65 35.06 9.89
CA CYS A 162 9.07 35.23 10.19
C CYS A 162 9.26 36.12 11.44
N SER A 163 10.25 35.79 12.27
CA SER A 163 11.32 36.69 12.74
C SER A 163 11.73 36.40 14.18
N HIS A 164 12.93 35.85 14.38
CA HIS A 164 13.91 36.54 15.23
C HIS A 164 15.34 36.07 14.94
N ARG A 165 16.23 37.06 14.92
CA ARG A 165 17.62 37.08 14.50
C ARG A 165 18.45 37.40 15.73
N VAL A 166 19.35 36.53 16.18
CA VAL A 166 20.44 36.84 17.15
C VAL A 166 21.56 35.80 16.92
N SER A 167 22.60 36.16 16.16
CA SER A 167 23.93 36.63 16.59
C SER A 167 24.94 35.49 16.75
N ALA A 168 25.91 35.50 15.84
CA ALA A 168 27.16 34.77 15.95
C ALA A 168 28.06 35.47 16.97
N ASP A 169 28.62 34.72 17.92
CA ASP A 169 29.84 35.14 18.58
C ASP A 169 30.77 33.96 18.89
N ARG A 170 32.04 34.33 18.95
CA ARG A 170 33.29 33.56 18.84
C ARG A 170 33.49 32.44 19.86
N LEU A 171 34.38 31.51 19.50
CA LEU A 171 35.55 30.97 20.24
C LEU A 171 35.94 29.63 19.55
N GLY A 172 37.17 29.29 19.19
CA GLY A 172 38.49 29.86 19.39
C GLY A 172 39.49 29.05 18.54
N GLN A 173 40.60 29.69 18.19
CA GLN A 173 41.75 29.15 17.46
C GLN A 173 42.48 28.07 18.26
N GLY A 174 43.13 27.09 17.58
CA GLY A 174 43.92 26.06 18.26
C GLY A 174 44.78 25.15 17.38
N GLN A 175 45.71 25.76 16.65
CA GLN A 175 47.01 25.25 16.18
C GLN A 175 47.16 24.09 15.16
N ARG A 176 47.95 24.45 14.15
CA ARG A 176 48.58 23.66 13.09
C ARG A 176 49.65 22.70 13.63
N GLY A 177 49.80 21.58 12.93
CA GLY A 177 50.85 20.59 13.16
C GLY A 177 52.27 21.06 12.89
N ARG A 178 53.21 20.19 13.29
CA ARG A 178 54.62 20.26 12.91
C ARG A 178 55.16 18.84 12.72
N LEU A 179 55.70 18.62 11.52
CA LEU A 179 56.49 17.47 11.11
C LEU A 179 57.94 17.59 11.61
N ARG A 180 58.61 16.42 11.63
CA ARG A 180 60.06 16.12 11.60
C ARG A 180 60.73 15.76 12.93
N GLY A 181 61.46 14.65 12.86
CA GLY A 181 62.43 14.18 13.85
C GLY A 181 62.54 12.66 13.78
#